data_AF-A0A662DR90-F1
#
_entry.id   AF-A0A662DR90-F1
#
_cell.length_a   1.000
_cell.length_b   1.000
_cell.length_c   1.000
_cell.angle_alpha   90.00
_cell.angle_beta   90.00
_cell.angle_gamma   90.00
#
_symmetry.space_group_name_H-M   'P 1'
#
loop_
_entity.id
_entity.type
_entity.pdbx_description
1 polymer ?
#
loop_
_entity_poly.entity_id
_entity_poly.type
_entity_poly.pdbx_seq_one_letter_code
_entity_poly.pdbx_strand_id
1 'polypeptide(L)'
;MKFLSYSHEGRSTYGVAASSSGGAPDHVIDLGDKIEGVGNLSDLLSQHRLEEARHIVDSDTESDTLPKVPLSEITFERTLPCPGKIFCIGVNYGGRNAEYKDGQEAPTKPSVFV
;
A
#
# COMPACT_ATOMS: atom_id res chain seq x y z
N MET A 1 9.76 -4.65 1.70
CA MET A 1 9.49 -3.30 1.15
C MET A 1 8.10 -2.85 1.56
N LYS A 2 7.86 -1.53 1.67
CA LYS A 2 6.56 -0.95 1.99
C LYS A 2 6.12 -0.07 0.81
N PHE A 3 5.08 -0.46 0.09
CA PHE A 3 4.54 0.33 -1.01
C PHE A 3 3.49 1.32 -0.50
N LEU A 4 3.38 2.46 -1.17
CA LEU A 4 2.33 3.44 -0.93
C LEU A 4 1.94 4.16 -2.23
N SER A 5 0.74 4.74 -2.24
CA SER A 5 0.29 5.68 -3.26
C SER A 5 0.25 7.08 -2.64
N TYR A 6 0.65 8.08 -3.41
CA TYR A 6 0.75 9.44 -2.93
C TYR A 6 0.58 10.44 -4.08
N SER A 7 0.32 11.71 -3.72
CA SER A 7 0.47 12.83 -4.63
C SER A 7 1.61 13.75 -4.21
N HIS A 8 2.29 14.30 -5.22
CA HIS A 8 3.32 15.32 -5.08
C HIS A 8 3.17 16.30 -6.26
N GLU A 9 3.16 17.60 -5.97
CA GLU A 9 2.98 18.66 -6.99
C GLU A 9 1.78 18.45 -7.93
N GLY A 10 0.67 17.93 -7.39
CA GLY A 10 -0.56 17.68 -8.15
C GLY A 10 -0.53 16.42 -9.03
N ARG A 11 0.55 15.64 -9.02
CA ARG A 11 0.64 14.33 -9.68
C ARG A 11 0.43 13.20 -8.69
N SER A 12 -0.60 12.38 -8.90
CA SER A 12 -0.78 11.10 -8.18
C SER A 12 0.12 10.02 -8.79
N THR A 13 0.80 9.27 -7.94
CA THR A 13 1.81 8.26 -8.31
C THR A 13 1.92 7.22 -7.19
N TYR A 14 2.88 6.31 -7.30
CA TYR A 14 3.17 5.28 -6.30
C TYR A 14 4.67 5.04 -6.16
N GLY A 15 5.07 4.41 -5.06
CA GLY A 15 6.47 4.11 -4.80
C GLY A 15 6.70 3.28 -3.55
N VAL A 16 7.96 3.18 -3.15
CA VAL A 16 8.41 2.42 -1.98
C VAL A 16 8.93 3.36 -0.90
N ALA A 17 8.40 3.25 0.32
CA ALA A 17 8.94 3.96 1.47
C ALA A 17 10.33 3.41 1.82
N ALA A 18 11.32 4.29 1.87
CA ALA A 18 12.71 3.97 2.15
C ALA A 18 13.26 4.90 3.24
N SER A 19 14.37 4.48 3.87
CA SER A 19 15.04 5.22 4.92
C SER A 19 16.45 5.57 4.47
N SER A 20 16.83 6.83 4.59
CA SER A 20 18.21 7.26 4.34
C SER A 20 19.19 6.67 5.37
N SER A 21 18.71 6.30 6.55
CA SER A 21 19.54 5.74 7.63
C SER A 21 18.76 4.75 8.50
N GLY A 22 18.89 3.45 8.26
CA GLY A 22 18.62 2.32 9.19
C GLY A 22 17.35 2.33 10.08
N GLY A 23 16.38 3.21 9.83
CA GLY A 23 15.37 3.63 10.78
C GLY A 23 13.99 3.79 10.13
N ALA A 24 13.19 4.73 10.64
CA ALA A 24 11.91 5.04 10.03
C ALA A 24 12.11 5.55 8.59
N PRO A 25 11.18 5.27 7.67
CA PRO A 25 11.25 5.82 6.34
C PRO A 25 11.09 7.35 6.39
N ASP A 26 11.85 8.05 5.57
CA ASP A 26 11.88 9.52 5.46
C ASP A 26 11.62 10.00 4.02
N HIS A 27 11.68 9.09 3.04
CA HIS A 27 11.37 9.37 1.64
C HIS A 27 10.63 8.22 0.96
N VAL A 28 10.07 8.51 -0.21
CA VAL A 28 9.55 7.54 -1.17
C VAL A 28 10.50 7.47 -2.35
N ILE A 29 10.84 6.26 -2.77
CA ILE A 29 11.44 6.00 -4.09
C ILE A 29 10.28 5.93 -5.09
N ASP A 30 10.17 6.91 -5.98
CA ASP A 30 9.09 7.01 -6.96
C ASP A 30 9.24 5.97 -8.08
N LEU A 31 8.16 5.24 -8.34
CA LEU A 31 8.12 4.20 -9.37
C LEU A 31 7.16 4.53 -10.53
N GLY A 32 6.51 5.70 -10.51
CA GLY A 32 5.38 6.02 -11.38
C GLY A 32 5.67 5.90 -12.88
N ASP A 33 6.91 6.13 -13.28
CA ASP A 33 7.36 6.07 -14.68
C ASP A 33 8.44 5.00 -14.92
N LYS A 34 8.60 4.05 -13.98
CA LYS A 34 9.69 3.06 -14.02
C LYS A 34 9.29 1.73 -14.63
N ILE A 35 8.00 1.49 -14.76
CA ILE A 35 7.44 0.21 -15.22
C ILE A 35 6.43 0.52 -16.32
N GLU A 36 6.80 0.21 -17.57
CA GLU A 36 5.93 0.48 -18.73
C GLU A 36 4.57 -0.22 -18.55
N GLY A 37 3.48 0.54 -18.73
CA GLY A 37 2.12 0.04 -18.58
C GLY A 37 1.61 -0.09 -17.13
N VAL A 38 2.34 0.43 -16.15
CA VAL A 38 1.91 0.48 -14.73
C VAL A 38 1.85 1.92 -14.27
N GLY A 39 0.66 2.50 -14.16
CA GLY A 39 0.48 3.90 -13.76
C GLY A 39 0.22 4.11 -12.27
N ASN A 40 -0.15 3.06 -11.54
CA ASN A 40 -0.45 3.14 -10.11
C ASN A 40 -0.26 1.78 -9.40
N LEU A 41 -0.37 1.78 -8.07
CA LEU A 41 -0.18 0.56 -7.28
C LEU A 41 -1.25 -0.52 -7.53
N SER A 42 -2.47 -0.16 -7.93
CA SER A 42 -3.48 -1.13 -8.35
C SER A 42 -3.09 -1.84 -9.65
N ASP A 43 -2.54 -1.11 -10.62
CA ASP A 43 -2.03 -1.70 -11.87
C ASP A 43 -0.89 -2.69 -11.57
N LEU A 44 0.07 -2.30 -10.72
CA LEU A 44 1.22 -3.12 -10.36
C LEU A 44 0.78 -4.48 -9.77
N LEU A 45 -0.20 -4.44 -8.86
CA LEU A 45 -0.74 -5.64 -8.23
C LEU A 45 -1.55 -6.50 -9.21
N SER A 46 -2.43 -5.87 -9.99
CA SER A 46 -3.30 -6.59 -10.94
C SER A 46 -2.51 -7.29 -12.06
N GLN A 47 -1.34 -6.76 -12.41
CA GLN A 47 -0.43 -7.36 -13.39
C GLN A 47 0.60 -8.32 -12.77
N HIS A 48 0.59 -8.53 -11.45
CA HIS A 48 1.53 -9.38 -10.71
C HIS A 48 3.02 -8.96 -10.84
N ARG A 49 3.31 -7.66 -10.92
CA ARG A 49 4.65 -7.12 -11.21
C ARG A 49 5.42 -6.61 -9.98
N LEU A 50 5.06 -7.07 -8.79
CA LEU A 50 5.75 -6.69 -7.54
C LEU A 50 7.25 -7.02 -7.55
N GLU A 51 7.63 -8.15 -8.15
CA GLU A 51 9.03 -8.58 -8.18
C GLU A 51 9.87 -7.71 -9.11
N GLU A 52 9.30 -7.23 -10.22
CA GLU A 52 9.95 -6.26 -11.11
C GLU A 52 10.18 -4.92 -10.39
N ALA A 53 9.17 -4.40 -9.69
CA ALA A 53 9.32 -3.21 -8.86
C ALA A 53 10.39 -3.39 -7.78
N ARG A 54 10.46 -4.56 -7.16
CA ARG A 54 11.49 -4.90 -6.20
C ARG A 54 12.88 -4.88 -6.84
N HIS A 55 13.05 -5.56 -7.97
CA HIS A 55 14.31 -5.59 -8.69
C HIS A 55 14.80 -4.19 -9.08
N ILE A 56 13.90 -3.31 -9.54
CA ILE A 56 14.24 -1.92 -9.88
C ILE A 56 14.80 -1.20 -8.64
N VAL A 57 14.10 -1.27 -7.50
CA VAL A 57 14.55 -0.61 -6.26
C VAL A 57 15.84 -1.22 -5.72
N ASP A 58 15.96 -2.55 -5.71
CA ASP A 58 17.16 -3.25 -5.22
C ASP A 58 18.38 -2.90 -6.11
N SER A 59 18.20 -2.80 -7.43
CA SER A 59 19.28 -2.41 -8.37
C SER A 59 19.71 -0.95 -8.26
N ASP A 60 18.83 -0.07 -7.78
CA ASP A 60 19.15 1.36 -7.63
C ASP A 60 19.97 1.67 -6.38
N THR A 61 20.06 0.73 -5.43
CA THR A 61 20.86 0.93 -4.21
C THR A 61 22.33 1.26 -4.47
N GLU A 62 22.88 0.82 -5.61
CA GLU A 62 24.24 1.14 -6.02
C GLU A 62 24.33 2.37 -6.95
N SER A 63 23.28 2.65 -7.73
CA SER A 63 23.29 3.68 -8.77
C SER A 63 22.75 5.03 -8.32
N ASP A 64 21.87 5.06 -7.32
CA ASP A 64 21.21 6.25 -6.77
C ASP A 64 20.57 7.15 -7.84
N THR A 65 19.81 6.55 -8.76
CA THR A 65 19.21 7.22 -9.93
C THR A 65 17.69 7.36 -9.86
N LEU A 66 17.01 6.61 -8.98
CA LEU A 66 15.57 6.72 -8.86
C LEU A 66 15.18 8.02 -8.15
N PRO A 67 14.09 8.69 -8.59
CA PRO A 67 13.61 9.89 -7.92
C PRO A 67 13.22 9.58 -6.48
N LYS A 68 13.67 10.43 -5.56
CA LYS A 68 13.35 10.35 -4.12
C LYS A 68 12.56 11.57 -3.72
N VAL A 69 11.38 11.35 -3.15
CA VAL A 69 10.49 12.43 -2.68
C VAL A 69 10.40 12.36 -1.15
N PRO A 70 10.74 13.43 -0.40
CA PRO A 70 10.61 13.44 1.05
C PRO A 70 9.17 13.15 1.49
N LEU A 71 8.98 12.35 2.54
CA LEU A 71 7.63 12.05 3.07
C LEU A 71 6.91 13.30 3.59
N SER A 72 7.65 14.36 3.95
CA SER A 72 7.09 15.66 4.36
C SER A 72 6.47 16.46 3.22
N GLU A 73 6.75 16.10 1.97
CA GLU A 73 6.31 16.84 0.77
C GLU A 73 5.14 16.15 0.05
N ILE A 74 4.79 14.93 0.46
CA ILE A 74 3.73 14.16 -0.18
C ILE A 74 2.40 14.28 0.57
N THR A 75 1.31 14.07 -0.17
CA THR A 75 0.01 13.71 0.41
C THR A 75 -0.19 12.22 0.26
N PHE A 76 -0.37 11.50 1.37
CA PHE A 76 -0.70 10.08 1.33
C PHE A 76 -2.09 9.88 0.71
N GLU A 77 -2.16 9.01 -0.30
CA GLU A 77 -3.41 8.62 -0.92
C GLU A 77 -3.86 7.24 -0.47
N ARG A 78 -5.03 6.80 -0.93
CA ARG A 78 -5.47 5.41 -0.76
C ARG A 78 -4.40 4.51 -1.37
N THR A 79 -3.84 3.60 -0.57
CA THR A 79 -2.79 2.67 -1.00
C THR A 79 -3.14 2.01 -2.33
N LEU A 80 -4.37 1.51 -2.47
CA LEU A 80 -4.92 1.04 -3.74
C LEU A 80 -5.97 2.04 -4.21
N PRO A 81 -5.72 2.83 -5.28
CA PRO A 81 -6.69 3.79 -5.79
C PRO A 81 -7.91 3.10 -6.43
N CYS A 82 -7.70 1.93 -7.06
CA CYS A 82 -8.73 1.17 -7.77
C CYS A 82 -8.76 -0.28 -7.26
N PRO A 83 -9.14 -0.53 -6.00
CA PRO A 83 -9.28 -1.89 -5.50
C PRO A 83 -10.49 -2.55 -6.19
N GLY A 84 -10.28 -3.66 -6.89
CA GLY A 84 -11.35 -4.30 -7.66
C GLY A 84 -12.56 -4.72 -6.80
N LYS A 85 -12.32 -5.17 -5.55
CA LYS A 85 -13.34 -5.46 -4.54
C LYS A 85 -12.84 -5.04 -3.17
N ILE A 86 -13.71 -4.48 -2.34
CA ILE A 86 -13.45 -4.20 -0.92
C ILE A 86 -14.46 -5.02 -0.12
N PHE A 87 -13.97 -5.95 0.70
CA PHE A 87 -14.81 -6.70 1.62
C PHE A 87 -14.53 -6.22 3.04
N CYS A 88 -15.56 -5.80 3.73
CA CYS A 88 -15.49 -5.41 5.12
C CYS A 88 -16.04 -6.54 5.99
N ILE A 89 -15.34 -6.84 7.09
CA ILE A 89 -15.68 -7.96 7.98
C ILE A 89 -16.18 -7.43 9.32
N GLY A 90 -17.43 -7.78 9.64
CA GLY A 90 -18.06 -7.44 10.91
C GLY A 90 -17.66 -8.42 12.01
N VAL A 91 -17.59 -7.92 13.25
CA VAL A 91 -17.42 -8.69 14.49
C VAL A 91 -16.35 -9.78 14.39
N ASN A 92 -15.11 -9.37 14.11
CA ASN A 92 -13.99 -10.27 13.82
C ASN A 92 -12.87 -10.27 14.88
N TYR A 93 -13.15 -9.77 16.08
CA TYR A 93 -12.23 -9.81 17.23
C TYR A 93 -12.78 -10.74 18.30
N GLY A 94 -11.91 -11.56 18.89
CA GLY A 94 -12.28 -12.50 19.95
C GLY A 94 -12.95 -11.78 21.12
N GLY A 95 -14.03 -12.38 21.66
CA GLY A 95 -14.80 -11.81 22.76
C GLY A 95 -15.75 -10.66 22.38
N ARG A 96 -15.70 -10.12 21.15
CA ARG A 96 -16.58 -9.02 20.72
C ARG A 96 -18.06 -9.40 20.72
N ASN A 97 -18.38 -10.67 20.46
CA ASN A 97 -19.75 -11.17 20.56
C ASN A 97 -20.31 -11.10 21.99
N ALA A 98 -19.46 -11.32 23.01
CA ALA A 98 -19.89 -11.35 24.40
C ALA A 98 -20.28 -9.96 24.93
N GLU A 99 -19.88 -8.88 24.26
CA GLU A 99 -20.26 -7.51 24.64
C GLU A 99 -21.75 -7.21 24.41
N TYR A 100 -22.40 -7.88 23.44
CA TYR A 100 -23.80 -7.62 23.11
C TYR A 100 -24.77 -8.09 24.20
N LYS A 101 -24.32 -8.94 25.14
CA LYS A 101 -25.12 -9.48 26.27
C LYS A 101 -26.49 -10.02 25.85
N ASP A 102 -26.62 -10.44 24.60
CA ASP A 102 -27.85 -10.91 23.96
C ASP A 102 -27.99 -12.44 24.07
N GLY A 103 -27.00 -13.11 24.65
CA GLY A 103 -26.97 -14.57 24.84
C GLY A 103 -26.73 -15.34 23.54
N GLN A 104 -26.37 -14.66 22.45
CA GLN A 104 -26.10 -15.30 21.16
C GLN A 104 -24.73 -15.98 21.17
N GLU A 105 -24.66 -17.18 20.61
CA GLU A 105 -23.37 -17.82 20.33
C GLU A 105 -22.61 -17.07 19.23
N ALA A 106 -21.29 -17.20 19.25
CA ALA A 106 -20.46 -16.60 18.22
C ALA A 106 -20.82 -17.15 16.82
N PRO A 107 -20.95 -16.30 15.78
CA PRO A 107 -21.20 -16.77 14.43
C PRO A 107 -20.10 -17.74 13.97
N THR A 108 -20.48 -18.83 13.32
CA THR A 108 -19.54 -19.80 12.74
C THR A 108 -19.00 -19.39 11.37
N LYS A 109 -19.49 -18.27 10.83
CA LYS A 109 -19.08 -17.70 9.53
C LYS A 109 -18.83 -16.19 9.65
N PRO A 110 -17.92 -15.61 8.85
CA PRO A 110 -17.68 -14.18 8.85
C PRO A 110 -18.92 -13.39 8.39
N SER A 111 -19.15 -12.24 9.02
CA SER A 111 -20.11 -11.26 8.54
C SER A 111 -19.45 -10.40 7.47
N VAL A 112 -19.81 -10.57 6.20
CA VAL A 112 -19.16 -9.90 5.06
C VAL A 112 -20.10 -8.85 4.46
N PHE A 113 -19.60 -7.64 4.27
CA PHE A 113 -20.30 -6.54 3.59
C PHE A 113 -19.39 -5.88 2.54
N VAL A 114 -20.00 -5.18 1.58
CA VAL A 114 -19.33 -4.46 0.47
C VAL A 114 -19.67 -2.98 0.59
#